data_AF-A0A4Y3HUY2-F1
#
_entry.id   AF-A0A4Y3HUY2-F1
#
_cell.length_a   1.000
_cell.length_b   1.000
_cell.length_c   1.000
_cell.angle_alpha   90.00
_cell.angle_beta   90.00
_cell.angle_gamma   90.00
#
_symmetry.space_group_name_H-M   'P 1'
#
loop_
_entity.id
_entity.type
_entity.pdbx_description
1 polymer ?
#
loop_
_entity_poly.entity_id
_entity_poly.type
_entity_poly.pdbx_seq_one_letter_code
_entity_poly.pdbx_strand_id
1 'polypeptide(L)'
;MAENQYYGTGRRKSSAARVFIKPGAGNIVINKRSLDVYFGRETSRMVVRQPLELVEMLDKLDLYITVSGGGISGQAGAIRHGITRALMEFDETLRPALRAAGYVTRDARQVERKKVGLRKARRKPQFSKR
;
A
#
# COMPACT_ATOMS: atom_id res chain seq x y z
N MET A 1 15.86 9.62 -24.28
CA MET A 1 16.61 9.55 -23.01
C MET A 1 15.75 8.75 -22.05
N ALA A 2 16.28 7.69 -21.43
CA ALA A 2 15.52 6.91 -20.47
C ALA A 2 15.33 7.75 -19.20
N GLU A 3 14.09 8.11 -18.87
CA GLU A 3 13.80 8.82 -17.63
C GLU A 3 14.08 7.88 -16.45
N ASN A 4 14.89 8.33 -15.48
CA ASN A 4 15.16 7.59 -14.25
C ASN A 4 13.84 7.42 -13.47
N GLN A 5 13.26 6.23 -13.58
CA GLN A 5 11.99 5.88 -12.94
C GLN A 5 12.26 4.79 -11.91
N TYR A 6 12.04 5.11 -10.64
CA TYR A 6 12.25 4.18 -9.53
C TYR A 6 11.01 3.32 -9.33
N TYR A 7 11.20 2.05 -9.03
CA TYR A 7 10.12 1.07 -9.06
C TYR A 7 9.86 0.49 -7.66
N GLY A 8 8.59 0.27 -7.34
CA GLY A 8 8.20 -0.27 -6.05
C GLY A 8 7.02 -1.21 -6.19
N THR A 9 7.09 -2.36 -5.53
CA THR A 9 5.96 -3.30 -5.46
C THR A 9 5.43 -3.45 -4.05
N GLY A 10 4.15 -3.19 -3.88
CA GLY A 10 3.47 -3.36 -2.61
C GLY A 10 2.37 -4.41 -2.69
N ARG A 11 2.20 -5.22 -1.63
CA ARG A 11 1.14 -6.22 -1.56
C ARG A 11 0.54 -6.27 -0.16
N ARG A 12 -0.78 -6.27 -0.07
CA ARG A 12 -1.52 -6.42 1.20
C ARG A 12 -2.83 -7.15 0.94
N LYS A 13 -3.14 -8.15 1.76
CA LYS A 13 -4.28 -9.07 1.53
C LYS A 13 -4.20 -9.61 0.09
N SER A 14 -5.25 -9.40 -0.71
CA SER A 14 -5.32 -9.75 -2.13
C SER A 14 -5.00 -8.60 -3.10
N SER A 15 -4.61 -7.42 -2.58
CA SER A 15 -4.25 -6.27 -3.40
C SER A 15 -2.76 -6.26 -3.72
N ALA A 16 -2.44 -5.97 -4.99
CA ALA A 16 -1.10 -5.73 -5.49
C ALA A 16 -1.01 -4.35 -6.13
N ALA A 17 0.05 -3.61 -5.78
CA ALA A 17 0.33 -2.27 -6.28
C ALA A 17 1.73 -2.25 -6.90
N ARG A 18 1.83 -1.71 -8.11
CA ARG A 18 3.08 -1.35 -8.77
C ARG A 18 3.14 0.17 -8.79
N VAL A 19 4.18 0.71 -8.18
CA VAL A 19 4.41 2.13 -7.99
C VAL A 19 5.64 2.50 -8.80
N PHE A 20 5.53 3.58 -9.54
CA PHE A 20 6.63 4.19 -10.25
C PHE A 20 6.79 5.62 -9.77
N ILE A 21 8.00 5.98 -9.36
CA ILE A 21 8.33 7.32 -8.86
C ILE A 21 9.23 8.01 -9.88
N LYS A 22 8.94 9.29 -10.13
CA LYS A 22 9.78 10.21 -10.90
C LYS A 22 9.96 11.51 -10.11
N PRO A 23 11.11 12.20 -10.22
CA PRO A 23 11.22 13.58 -9.76
C PRO A 23 10.21 14.45 -10.51
N GLY A 24 9.45 15.30 -9.79
CA GLY A 24 8.34 16.05 -10.37
C GLY A 24 7.69 17.02 -9.38
N ALA A 25 6.39 17.30 -9.57
CA ALA A 25 5.65 18.35 -8.87
C ALA A 25 4.67 17.84 -7.79
N GLY A 26 4.72 16.55 -7.43
CA GLY A 26 3.85 15.97 -6.41
C GLY A 26 2.57 15.31 -6.94
N ASN A 27 2.49 15.04 -8.25
CA ASN A 27 1.29 14.49 -8.86
C ASN A 27 1.13 13.00 -8.56
N ILE A 28 0.03 12.62 -7.89
CA ILE A 28 -0.30 11.23 -7.58
C ILE A 28 -1.44 10.73 -8.47
N VAL A 29 -1.12 9.79 -9.37
CA VAL A 29 -2.06 9.17 -10.30
C VAL A 29 -2.18 7.68 -10.01
N ILE A 30 -3.41 7.20 -9.78
CA ILE A 30 -3.72 5.80 -9.52
C ILE A 30 -4.67 5.29 -10.61
N ASN A 31 -4.25 4.27 -11.36
CA ASN A 31 -5.05 3.68 -12.44
C ASN A 31 -5.65 4.73 -13.39
N LYS A 32 -4.84 5.74 -13.76
CA LYS A 32 -5.21 6.89 -14.62
C LYS A 32 -6.24 7.86 -14.01
N ARG A 33 -6.45 7.82 -12.69
CA ARG A 33 -7.32 8.74 -11.95
C ARG A 33 -6.53 9.46 -10.87
N SER A 34 -6.96 10.65 -10.46
CA SER A 34 -6.37 11.34 -9.33
C SER A 34 -6.65 10.62 -8.01
N LEU A 35 -5.80 10.85 -7.01
CA LEU A 35 -5.93 10.28 -5.67
C LEU A 35 -7.33 10.49 -5.07
N ASP A 36 -7.89 11.70 -5.22
CA ASP A 36 -9.19 12.08 -4.64
C ASP A 36 -10.38 11.38 -5.30
N VAL A 37 -10.30 11.18 -6.62
CA VAL A 37 -11.36 10.49 -7.37
C VAL A 37 -11.28 8.97 -7.15
N TYR A 38 -10.07 8.42 -6.97
CA TYR A 38 -9.89 6.99 -6.73
C TYR A 38 -10.30 6.58 -5.31
N PHE A 39 -9.91 7.38 -4.31
CA PHE A 39 -10.20 7.12 -2.91
C PHE A 39 -11.27 8.06 -2.35
N GLY A 40 -12.52 7.60 -2.35
CA GLY A 40 -13.62 8.38 -1.73
C GLY A 40 -13.42 8.64 -0.23
N ARG A 41 -12.73 7.75 0.49
CA ARG A 41 -12.47 7.89 1.93
C ARG A 41 -11.15 8.61 2.20
N GLU A 42 -11.21 9.70 2.94
CA GLU A 42 -10.03 10.52 3.31
C GLU A 42 -8.95 9.73 4.05
N THR A 43 -9.33 8.82 4.96
CA THR A 43 -8.36 7.97 5.66
C THR A 43 -7.51 7.11 4.72
N SER A 44 -8.04 6.74 3.55
CA SER A 44 -7.28 5.97 2.56
C SER A 44 -6.28 6.86 1.82
N ARG A 45 -6.62 8.13 1.60
CA ARG A 45 -5.72 9.15 1.03
C ARG A 45 -4.57 9.45 1.98
N MET A 46 -4.85 9.65 3.26
CA MET A 46 -3.83 9.86 4.31
C MET A 46 -2.83 8.69 4.35
N VAL A 47 -3.31 7.44 4.33
CA VAL A 47 -2.44 6.25 4.36
C VAL A 47 -1.47 6.20 3.17
N VAL A 48 -1.88 6.68 2.00
CA VAL A 48 -1.01 6.74 0.82
C VAL A 48 0.06 7.84 0.95
N ARG A 49 -0.27 8.97 1.59
CA ARG A 49 0.62 10.12 1.77
C ARG A 49 1.63 9.95 2.92
N GLN A 50 1.31 9.18 3.95
CA GLN A 50 2.17 8.88 5.11
C GLN A 50 3.68 8.71 4.83
N PRO A 51 4.13 7.85 3.88
CA PRO A 51 5.55 7.67 3.62
C PRO A 51 6.20 8.87 2.94
N LEU A 52 5.45 9.67 2.17
CA LEU A 52 5.94 10.89 1.54
C LEU A 52 6.01 12.05 2.53
N GLU A 53 5.04 12.13 3.45
CA GLU A 53 5.02 13.10 4.55
C GLU A 53 6.20 12.89 5.48
N LEU A 54 6.51 11.63 5.84
CA LEU A 54 7.64 11.31 6.72
C LEU A 54 9.01 11.75 6.16
N VAL A 55 9.14 11.75 4.83
CA VAL A 55 10.39 12.11 4.14
C VAL A 55 10.36 13.56 3.64
N GLU A 56 9.26 14.29 3.86
CA GLU A 56 9.08 15.68 3.38
C GLU A 56 9.33 15.82 1.86
N MET A 57 8.86 14.83 1.08
CA MET A 57 9.02 14.75 -0.37
C MET A 57 7.69 14.74 -1.13
N LEU A 58 6.61 15.23 -0.51
CA LEU A 58 5.28 15.28 -1.14
C LEU A 58 5.28 16.05 -2.46
N ASP A 59 5.94 17.22 -2.51
CA ASP A 59 5.89 18.11 -3.67
C ASP A 59 7.06 17.91 -4.66
N LYS A 60 7.94 16.94 -4.38
CA LYS A 60 9.18 16.70 -5.14
C LYS A 60 9.09 15.52 -6.10
N LEU A 61 8.07 14.68 -5.94
CA LEU A 61 7.97 13.39 -6.61
C LEU A 61 6.60 13.21 -7.26
N ASP A 62 6.59 12.86 -8.53
CA ASP A 62 5.41 12.40 -9.24
C ASP A 62 5.29 10.87 -9.12
N LEU A 63 4.09 10.40 -8.81
CA LEU A 63 3.79 8.99 -8.58
C LEU A 63 2.79 8.47 -9.61
N TYR A 64 3.23 7.50 -10.39
CA TYR A 64 2.36 6.73 -11.27
C TYR A 64 2.12 5.33 -10.70
N ILE A 65 0.87 5.02 -10.37
CA ILE A 65 0.52 3.86 -9.58
C ILE A 65 -0.50 3.01 -10.32
N THR A 66 -0.20 1.72 -10.47
CA THR A 66 -1.13 0.73 -11.02
C THR A 66 -1.46 -0.31 -9.96
N VAL A 67 -2.74 -0.50 -9.69
CA VAL A 67 -3.21 -1.35 -8.58
C VAL A 67 -4.30 -2.29 -9.07
N SER A 68 -4.21 -3.55 -8.64
CA SER A 68 -5.21 -4.58 -8.95
C SER A 68 -5.52 -5.43 -7.72
N GLY A 69 -6.75 -5.96 -7.69
CA GLY A 69 -7.21 -6.90 -6.67
C GLY A 69 -7.60 -6.29 -5.32
N GLY A 70 -8.26 -7.12 -4.51
CA GLY A 70 -8.75 -6.78 -3.17
C GLY A 70 -9.76 -5.64 -3.15
N GLY A 71 -9.69 -4.78 -2.13
CA GLY A 71 -10.60 -3.63 -1.97
C GLY A 71 -9.87 -2.40 -1.47
N ILE A 72 -10.57 -1.27 -1.38
CA ILE A 72 -10.01 0.08 -1.21
C ILE A 72 -8.97 0.17 -0.07
N SER A 73 -9.30 -0.35 1.12
CA SER A 73 -8.37 -0.32 2.27
C SER A 73 -7.16 -1.26 2.10
N GLY A 74 -7.34 -2.39 1.41
CA GLY A 74 -6.23 -3.29 1.06
C GLY A 74 -5.29 -2.63 0.06
N GLN A 75 -5.88 -1.97 -0.95
CA GLN A 75 -5.17 -1.23 -1.99
C GLN A 75 -4.37 -0.06 -1.41
N ALA A 76 -4.96 0.79 -0.57
CA ALA A 76 -4.23 1.90 0.07
C ALA A 76 -2.99 1.41 0.84
N GLY A 77 -3.13 0.32 1.61
CA GLY A 77 -2.00 -0.27 2.34
C GLY A 77 -0.96 -0.92 1.42
N ALA A 78 -1.38 -1.51 0.29
CA ALA A 78 -0.46 -2.03 -0.71
C ALA A 78 0.31 -0.89 -1.39
N ILE A 79 -0.36 0.20 -1.77
CA ILE A 79 0.26 1.39 -2.35
C ILE A 79 1.29 1.97 -1.40
N ARG A 80 0.92 2.20 -0.13
CA ARG A 80 1.85 2.69 0.90
C ARG A 80 3.14 1.88 0.93
N HIS A 81 3.02 0.55 0.96
CA HIS A 81 4.19 -0.33 0.97
C HIS A 81 5.01 -0.26 -0.34
N GLY A 82 4.34 -0.08 -1.49
CA GLY A 82 5.00 0.12 -2.78
C GLY A 82 5.78 1.43 -2.86
N ILE A 83 5.20 2.52 -2.36
CA ILE A 83 5.87 3.84 -2.28
C ILE A 83 7.13 3.72 -1.42
N THR A 84 7.04 3.11 -0.25
CA THR A 84 8.21 2.90 0.62
C THR A 84 9.34 2.15 -0.08
N ARG A 85 9.04 1.15 -0.91
CA ARG A 85 10.07 0.42 -1.65
C ARG A 85 10.70 1.28 -2.74
N ALA A 86 9.91 2.02 -3.49
CA ALA A 86 10.43 2.92 -4.51
C ALA A 86 11.26 4.07 -3.90
N LEU A 87 10.88 4.59 -2.71
CA LEU A 87 11.67 5.57 -1.97
C LEU A 87 13.02 5.02 -1.50
N MET A 88 13.07 3.74 -1.09
CA MET A 88 14.35 3.09 -0.73
C MET A 88 15.26 2.90 -1.94
N GLU A 89 14.71 2.67 -3.13
CA GLU A 89 15.50 2.63 -4.38
C GLU A 89 15.96 4.03 -4.82
N PHE A 90 15.20 5.07 -4.49
CA PHE A 90 15.56 6.46 -4.74
C PHE A 90 16.73 6.92 -3.85
N ASP A 91 16.62 6.67 -2.55
CA ASP A 91 17.64 7.02 -1.57
C ASP A 91 17.67 5.99 -0.42
N GLU A 92 18.77 5.24 -0.33
CA GLU A 92 18.95 4.20 0.68
C GLU A 92 19.06 4.77 2.11
N THR A 93 19.45 6.04 2.25
CA THR A 93 19.62 6.69 3.57
C THR A 93 18.29 6.85 4.31
N LEU A 94 17.16 6.81 3.59
CA LEU A 94 15.81 6.93 4.14
C LEU A 94 15.33 5.66 4.85
N ARG A 95 16.01 4.53 4.62
CA ARG A 95 15.59 3.22 5.13
C ARG A 95 15.46 3.15 6.66
N PRO A 96 16.36 3.69 7.48
CA PRO A 96 16.23 3.66 8.95
C PRO A 96 14.97 4.37 9.44
N ALA A 97 14.67 5.56 8.90
CA ALA A 97 13.48 6.34 9.26
C ALA A 97 12.18 5.62 8.85
N LEU A 98 12.13 5.11 7.62
CA LEU A 98 11.00 4.34 7.10
C LEU A 98 10.78 3.02 7.86
N ARG A 99 11.86 2.40 8.35
CA ARG A 99 11.81 1.18 9.16
C ARG A 99 11.32 1.47 10.58
N ALA A 100 11.77 2.56 11.19
CA ALA A 100 11.31 3.00 12.51
C ALA A 100 9.80 3.29 12.52
N ALA A 101 9.28 3.90 11.44
CA ALA A 101 7.85 4.12 11.25
C ALA A 101 7.05 2.85 10.85
N GLY A 102 7.72 1.72 10.61
CA GLY A 102 7.07 0.45 10.29
C GLY A 102 6.51 0.33 8.87
N TYR A 103 6.95 1.17 7.93
CA TYR A 103 6.45 1.15 6.54
C TYR A 103 7.15 0.13 5.64
N VAL A 104 8.35 -0.30 6.02
CA VAL A 104 9.17 -1.28 5.29
C VAL A 104 8.61 -2.70 5.42
N THR A 105 7.95 -3.03 6.51
CA THR A 105 7.45 -4.39 6.75
C THR A 105 6.13 -4.61 6.02
N ARG A 106 6.05 -5.70 5.24
CA ARG A 106 4.79 -6.11 4.62
C ARG A 106 3.80 -6.60 5.67
N ASP A 107 2.57 -6.11 5.63
CA ASP A 107 1.46 -6.67 6.41
C ASP A 107 1.11 -8.08 5.88
N ALA A 108 1.53 -9.11 6.63
CA ALA A 108 1.37 -10.51 6.27
C ALA A 108 -0.04 -11.06 6.51
N ARG A 109 -0.96 -10.27 7.09
CA ARG A 109 -2.32 -10.74 7.42
C ARG A 109 -3.08 -11.12 6.16
N GLN A 110 -3.59 -12.35 6.15
CA GLN A 110 -4.43 -12.90 5.09
C GLN A 110 -5.73 -13.44 5.71
N VAL A 111 -6.80 -13.48 4.91
CA VAL A 111 -8.07 -14.08 5.35
C VAL A 111 -7.87 -15.59 5.54
N GLU A 112 -8.07 -16.06 6.76
CA GLU A 112 -8.06 -17.49 7.07
C GLU A 112 -9.16 -18.20 6.27
N ARG A 113 -8.81 -19.34 5.65
CA ARG A 113 -9.79 -20.18 4.95
C ARG A 113 -10.83 -20.73 5.92
N LYS A 114 -12.04 -21.02 5.41
CA LYS A 114 -13.05 -21.78 6.15
C LYS A 114 -12.53 -23.20 6.41
N LYS A 115 -12.53 -23.64 7.67
CA LYS A 115 -12.20 -25.03 8.04
C LYS A 115 -13.47 -25.88 7.97
N VAL A 116 -13.31 -27.18 7.68
CA VAL A 116 -14.42 -28.15 7.66
C VAL A 116 -15.09 -28.19 9.03
N GLY A 117 -16.42 -28.30 9.08
CA GLY A 117 -17.21 -28.31 10.32
C GLY A 117 -17.41 -26.95 10.99
N LEU A 118 -16.82 -25.86 10.49
CA LEU A 118 -17.03 -24.51 11.02
C LEU A 118 -17.91 -23.66 10.10
N ARG A 119 -18.66 -22.71 10.68
CA ARG A 119 -19.48 -21.74 9.93
C ARG A 119 -18.62 -20.68 9.22
N LYS A 120 -17.46 -20.33 9.80
CA LYS A 120 -16.41 -19.44 9.23
C LYS A 120 -15.03 -19.97 9.64
N ALA A 121 -13.95 -19.20 9.46
CA ALA A 121 -12.58 -19.62 9.81
C ALA A 121 -12.44 -20.19 11.24
N ARG A 122 -13.10 -19.57 12.24
CA ARG A 122 -13.08 -20.00 13.65
C ARG A 122 -14.45 -20.12 14.31
N ARG A 123 -15.53 -19.70 13.63
CA ARG A 123 -16.90 -19.71 14.19
C ARG A 123 -17.43 -21.14 14.24
N LYS A 124 -17.36 -21.76 15.42
CA LYS A 124 -17.96 -23.06 15.70
C LYS A 124 -19.50 -22.96 15.75
N PRO A 125 -20.24 -23.99 15.34
CA PRO A 125 -21.64 -24.12 15.74
C PRO A 125 -21.72 -24.25 17.28
N GLN A 126 -22.87 -23.95 17.86
CA GLN A 126 -23.10 -24.15 19.29
C GLN A 126 -23.04 -25.65 19.61
N PHE A 127 -22.28 -26.01 20.63
CA PHE A 127 -22.11 -27.39 21.09
C PHE A 127 -23.00 -27.65 22.30
N SER A 128 -23.73 -28.78 22.32
CA SER A 128 -24.42 -29.29 23.51
C SER A 128 -23.56 -30.39 24.15
N LYS A 129 -23.33 -30.29 25.46
CA LYS A 129 -22.56 -31.25 26.26
C LYS A 129 -23.40 -32.38 26.86
N ARG A 130 -24.73 -32.24 26.82
CA ARG A 130 -25.70 -33.16 27.42
C ARG A 130 -26.01 -34.31 26.48
#